data_AF-A0A3B0WE02-F1
#
_entry.id   AF-A0A3B0WE02-F1
#
_cell.length_a   1.000
_cell.length_b   1.000
_cell.length_c   1.000
_cell.angle_alpha   90.00
_cell.angle_beta   90.00
_cell.angle_gamma   90.00
#
_symmetry.space_group_name_H-M   'P 1'
#
loop_
_entity.id
_entity.type
_entity.pdbx_description
1 polymer ?
#
loop_
_entity_poly.entity_id
_entity_poly.type
_entity_poly.pdbx_seq_one_letter_code
_entity_poly.pdbx_strand_id
1 'polypeptide(L)'
;MVMRHITIEKGWPVLYFMGVCSLFLVGLVGCSKAPVTLTSVQFLESLDKGSGNFDRVLQICFSAPLKDTYYHKVAIVTKENVKILGGGFLKPLASDPTSKCHLRNVYSYINKDSPIEARQLIKDYVVAGNVSQVLIQVYNEKPEGKELPIAEKLFRNL
;
A
#
# COMPACT_ATOMS: atom_id res chain seq x y z
N MET A 1 1.24 68.11 70.44
CA MET A 1 0.28 68.94 69.66
C MET A 1 0.97 69.17 68.33
N VAL A 2 0.61 68.68 67.15
CA VAL A 2 -0.56 68.17 66.42
C VAL A 2 0.11 67.57 65.15
N MET A 3 -0.31 66.55 64.42
CA MET A 3 -1.34 65.54 64.43
C MET A 3 -1.00 64.64 63.23
N ARG A 4 -1.27 63.35 63.33
CA ARG A 4 -1.11 62.36 62.27
C ARG A 4 -1.83 62.79 61.00
N HIS A 5 -1.31 62.43 59.83
CA HIS A 5 -2.16 61.91 58.76
C HIS A 5 -1.47 60.77 58.02
N ILE A 6 -2.10 59.60 58.18
CA ILE A 6 -1.92 58.38 57.40
C ILE A 6 -2.84 58.53 56.19
N THR A 7 -2.34 58.21 55.00
CA THR A 7 -3.19 57.94 53.83
C THR A 7 -2.79 56.59 53.24
N ILE A 8 -3.70 55.65 53.36
CA ILE A 8 -3.69 54.33 52.72
C ILE A 8 -4.46 54.50 51.42
N GLU A 9 -3.83 54.27 50.26
CA GLU A 9 -4.56 54.02 49.02
C GLU A 9 -4.45 52.54 48.65
N LYS A 10 -5.63 51.91 48.60
CA LYS A 10 -5.88 50.57 48.09
C LYS A 10 -5.92 50.62 46.57
N GLY A 11 -5.24 49.68 45.91
CA GLY A 11 -5.44 49.36 44.50
C GLY A 11 -5.01 47.93 44.22
N TRP A 12 -5.99 47.04 44.09
CA TRP A 12 -5.86 45.60 43.85
C TRP A 12 -5.26 45.28 42.45
N PRO A 13 -4.70 44.07 42.25
CA PRO A 13 -3.83 43.73 41.13
C PRO A 13 -4.65 43.37 39.89
N VAL A 14 -4.29 43.96 38.75
CA VAL A 14 -4.81 43.50 37.46
C VAL A 14 -3.81 42.53 36.87
N LEU A 15 -4.28 41.28 36.77
CA LEU A 15 -3.69 40.16 36.07
C LEU A 15 -3.00 40.56 34.76
N TYR A 16 -1.70 40.29 34.65
CA TYR A 16 -1.00 40.12 33.37
C TYR A 16 -0.06 38.91 33.48
N PHE A 17 -0.64 37.76 33.77
CA PHE A 17 0.00 36.46 33.58
C PHE A 17 -1.00 35.61 32.79
N MET A 18 -0.87 35.58 31.46
CA MET A 18 -1.31 34.52 30.53
C MET A 18 -1.46 35.09 29.13
N GLY A 19 -0.50 34.76 28.28
CA GLY A 19 -0.44 35.15 26.87
C GLY A 19 1.05 35.20 26.53
N VAL A 20 1.66 34.21 25.89
CA VAL A 20 1.27 33.56 24.64
C VAL A 20 1.93 32.17 24.64
N CYS A 21 1.15 31.10 24.83
CA CYS A 21 1.66 29.72 24.68
C CYS A 21 0.56 28.79 24.17
N SER A 22 -0.10 29.17 23.07
CA SER A 22 -1.15 28.36 22.44
C SER A 22 -1.24 28.64 20.95
N LEU A 23 -0.21 28.24 20.20
CA LEU A 23 -0.27 28.15 18.73
C LEU A 23 0.84 27.24 18.20
N PHE A 24 0.89 25.99 18.69
CA PHE A 24 1.72 24.91 18.11
C PHE A 24 0.97 23.57 18.13
N LEU A 25 -0.30 23.60 17.74
CA LEU A 25 -1.12 22.40 17.51
C LEU A 25 -1.81 22.52 16.15
N VAL A 26 -1.03 22.86 15.11
CA VAL A 26 -1.44 22.51 13.75
C VAL A 26 -1.20 21.01 13.65
N GLY A 27 -2.28 20.26 13.79
CA GLY A 27 -2.28 18.81 13.79
C GLY A 27 -1.54 18.27 12.57
N LEU A 28 -0.49 17.49 12.84
CA LEU A 28 -0.02 16.45 11.94
C LEU A 28 -1.13 15.39 11.87
N VAL A 29 -2.23 15.69 11.18
CA VAL A 29 -3.05 14.64 10.56
C VAL A 29 -2.17 14.03 9.48
N GLY A 30 -1.31 13.10 9.90
CA GLY A 30 -0.63 12.21 8.99
C GLY A 30 -1.71 11.54 8.15
N CYS A 31 -1.76 11.88 6.87
CA CYS A 31 -2.68 11.29 5.92
C CYS A 31 -2.27 9.83 5.72
N SER A 32 -2.63 8.97 6.67
CA SER A 32 -2.39 7.54 6.60
C SER A 32 -3.38 6.95 5.62
N LYS A 33 -2.86 6.32 4.56
CA LYS A 33 -3.69 5.63 3.56
C LYS A 33 -4.56 4.57 4.24
N ALA A 34 -5.73 4.32 3.66
CA ALA A 34 -6.65 3.34 4.23
C ALA A 34 -6.00 1.94 4.34
N PRO A 35 -6.23 1.18 5.44
CA PRO A 35 -5.75 -0.18 5.52
C PRO A 35 -6.41 -1.04 4.43
N VAL A 36 -5.64 -1.98 3.88
CA VAL A 36 -6.09 -2.89 2.82
C VAL A 36 -5.99 -4.33 3.29
N THR A 37 -6.82 -5.22 2.76
CA THR A 37 -6.80 -6.64 3.10
C THR A 37 -6.89 -7.48 1.84
N LEU A 38 -5.91 -8.37 1.64
CA LEU A 38 -5.87 -9.32 0.53
C LEU A 38 -6.84 -10.48 0.78
N THR A 39 -7.75 -10.71 -0.16
CA THR A 39 -8.78 -11.76 -0.04
C THR A 39 -8.39 -12.99 -0.83
N SER A 40 -8.26 -12.85 -2.15
CA SER A 40 -7.93 -13.93 -3.08
C SER A 40 -6.91 -13.48 -4.11
N VAL A 41 -6.30 -14.49 -4.73
CA VAL A 41 -5.51 -14.32 -5.94
C VAL A 41 -5.84 -15.48 -6.88
N GLN A 42 -5.89 -15.22 -8.18
CA GLN A 42 -6.09 -16.26 -9.19
C GLN A 42 -5.37 -15.93 -10.48
N PHE A 43 -4.92 -16.96 -11.19
CA PHE A 43 -4.40 -16.82 -12.55
C PHE A 43 -5.57 -17.00 -13.51
N LEU A 44 -5.82 -15.96 -14.32
CA LEU A 44 -6.87 -15.98 -15.31
C LEU A 44 -6.33 -16.54 -16.62
N GLU A 45 -7.04 -17.51 -17.16
CA GLU A 45 -6.74 -18.07 -18.47
C GLU A 45 -7.31 -17.16 -19.57
N SER A 46 -6.44 -16.73 -20.48
CA SER A 46 -6.76 -16.10 -21.78
C SER A 46 -7.94 -15.11 -21.73
N LEU A 47 -7.73 -13.96 -21.07
CA LEU A 47 -8.68 -12.84 -21.07
C LEU A 47 -8.93 -12.27 -22.48
N ASP A 48 -7.99 -12.49 -23.39
CA ASP A 48 -8.12 -12.11 -24.79
C ASP A 48 -7.53 -13.23 -25.66
N LYS A 49 -8.34 -13.78 -26.57
CA LYS A 49 -7.98 -14.93 -27.42
C LYS A 49 -7.04 -14.57 -28.57
N GLY A 50 -6.69 -13.28 -28.73
CA GLY A 50 -5.83 -12.81 -29.83
C GLY A 50 -4.52 -12.13 -29.40
N SER A 51 -4.42 -11.64 -28.16
CA SER A 51 -3.27 -10.90 -27.68
C SER A 51 -2.48 -11.74 -26.68
N GLY A 52 -1.35 -12.30 -27.13
CA GLY A 52 -0.40 -13.04 -26.26
C GLY A 52 0.22 -12.22 -25.13
N ASN A 53 -0.18 -10.95 -24.96
CA ASN A 53 0.15 -10.14 -23.80
C ASN A 53 -0.81 -10.36 -22.61
N PHE A 54 -2.00 -10.93 -22.81
CA PHE A 54 -2.97 -11.17 -21.74
C PHE A 54 -3.17 -12.67 -21.44
N ASP A 55 -2.24 -13.51 -21.87
CA ASP A 55 -2.27 -14.95 -21.63
C ASP A 55 -1.83 -15.33 -20.20
N ARG A 56 -1.14 -14.42 -19.49
CA ARG A 56 -0.62 -14.63 -18.12
C ARG A 56 -1.04 -13.48 -17.23
N VAL A 57 -2.28 -13.53 -16.73
CA VAL A 57 -2.86 -12.47 -15.90
C VAL A 57 -3.10 -12.97 -14.49
N LEU A 58 -2.50 -12.27 -13.53
CA LEU A 58 -2.76 -12.41 -12.11
C LEU A 58 -3.88 -11.45 -11.72
N GLN A 59 -4.98 -11.99 -11.19
CA GLN A 59 -6.02 -11.20 -10.53
C GLN A 59 -5.77 -11.18 -9.03
N ILE A 60 -5.65 -9.99 -8.45
CA ILE A 60 -5.43 -9.75 -7.02
C ILE A 60 -6.68 -9.07 -6.47
N CYS A 61 -7.36 -9.68 -5.51
CA CYS A 61 -8.59 -9.14 -4.93
C CYS A 61 -8.40 -8.67 -3.49
N PHE A 62 -9.07 -7.58 -3.16
CA PHE A 62 -9.10 -6.96 -1.83
C PHE A 62 -10.48 -7.11 -1.19
N SER A 63 -10.58 -6.85 0.12
CA SER A 63 -11.86 -6.87 0.84
C SER A 63 -12.81 -5.73 0.40
N ALA A 64 -12.23 -4.62 -0.05
CA ALA A 64 -12.91 -3.44 -0.57
C ALA A 64 -12.09 -2.82 -1.74
N PRO A 65 -12.71 -1.97 -2.58
CA PRO A 65 -11.98 -1.25 -3.63
C PRO A 65 -10.88 -0.37 -3.05
N LEU A 66 -9.75 -0.27 -3.76
CA LEU A 66 -8.66 0.61 -3.36
C LEU A 66 -9.08 2.08 -3.50
N LYS A 67 -8.92 2.85 -2.43
CA LYS A 67 -9.20 4.30 -2.41
C LYS A 67 -7.98 5.15 -2.75
N ASP A 68 -6.79 4.58 -2.61
CA ASP A 68 -5.49 5.23 -2.84
C ASP A 68 -4.60 4.37 -3.73
N THR A 69 -3.47 4.95 -4.15
CA THR A 69 -2.42 4.20 -4.82
C THR A 69 -1.54 3.50 -3.80
N TYR A 70 -1.29 2.21 -3.97
CA TYR A 70 -0.39 1.41 -3.12
C TYR A 70 0.72 0.81 -3.98
N TYR A 71 1.87 0.51 -3.36
CA TYR A 71 2.89 -0.29 -4.02
C TYR A 71 2.72 -1.76 -3.61
N HIS A 72 2.86 -2.68 -4.54
CA HIS A 72 2.83 -4.11 -4.23
C HIS A 72 4.10 -4.80 -4.73
N LYS A 73 4.56 -5.79 -3.96
CA LYS A 73 5.54 -6.78 -4.39
C LYS A 73 4.84 -8.13 -4.53
N VAL A 74 5.30 -8.93 -5.49
CA VAL A 74 4.83 -10.29 -5.70
C VAL A 74 6.03 -11.23 -5.80
N ALA A 75 5.88 -12.41 -5.18
CA ALA A 75 6.75 -13.56 -5.43
C ALA A 75 5.88 -14.74 -5.84
N ILE A 76 6.05 -15.20 -7.08
CA ILE A 76 5.35 -16.36 -7.64
C ILE A 76 6.35 -17.51 -7.69
N VAL A 77 5.96 -18.67 -7.17
CA VAL A 77 6.76 -19.90 -7.21
C VAL A 77 5.91 -20.99 -7.85
N THR A 78 6.43 -21.64 -8.90
CA THR A 78 5.75 -22.76 -9.56
C THR A 78 6.08 -24.08 -8.88
N LYS A 79 5.46 -25.19 -9.31
CA LYS A 79 5.79 -26.53 -8.79
C LYS A 79 7.20 -26.98 -9.15
N GLU A 80 7.75 -26.47 -10.25
CA GLU A 80 9.12 -26.70 -10.73
C GLU A 80 10.14 -25.75 -10.09
N ASN A 81 9.74 -24.98 -9.07
CA ASN A 81 10.56 -23.97 -8.40
C ASN A 81 11.02 -22.81 -9.31
N VAL A 82 10.32 -22.55 -10.41
CA VAL A 82 10.50 -21.31 -11.16
C VAL A 82 10.00 -20.16 -10.28
N LYS A 83 10.86 -19.17 -10.04
CA LYS A 83 10.59 -18.04 -9.16
C LYS A 83 10.53 -16.74 -9.95
N ILE A 84 9.38 -16.08 -9.90
CA ILE A 84 9.17 -14.75 -10.50
C ILE A 84 9.00 -13.73 -9.38
N LEU A 85 9.84 -12.70 -9.40
CA LEU A 85 9.80 -11.59 -8.44
C LEU A 85 9.53 -10.30 -9.19
N GLY A 86 8.66 -9.47 -8.64
CA GLY A 86 8.50 -8.11 -9.15
C GLY A 86 7.55 -7.30 -8.29
N GLY A 87 7.20 -6.11 -8.77
CA GLY A 87 6.30 -5.22 -8.07
C GLY A 87 5.86 -4.05 -8.94
N GLY A 88 4.86 -3.33 -8.48
CA GLY A 88 4.30 -2.20 -9.20
C GLY A 88 3.30 -1.43 -8.35
N PHE A 89 2.66 -0.44 -8.96
CA PHE A 89 1.64 0.36 -8.28
C PHE A 89 0.24 -0.18 -8.56
N LEU A 90 -0.55 -0.39 -7.51
CA LEU A 90 -1.98 -0.63 -7.53
C LEU A 90 -2.70 0.70 -7.34
N LYS A 91 -3.32 1.21 -8.41
CA LYS A 91 -4.09 2.46 -8.39
C LYS A 91 -5.59 2.15 -8.32
N PRO A 92 -6.42 3.02 -7.72
CA PRO A 92 -7.86 2.93 -7.84
C PRO A 92 -8.30 2.82 -9.30
N LEU A 93 -9.27 1.96 -9.59
CA LEU A 93 -9.73 1.72 -10.95
C LEU A 93 -10.69 2.83 -11.36
N ALA A 94 -10.24 3.73 -12.25
CA ALA A 94 -11.06 4.83 -12.73
C ALA A 94 -12.28 4.34 -13.55
N SER A 95 -12.11 3.25 -14.31
CA SER A 95 -13.16 2.69 -15.16
C SER A 95 -14.21 1.87 -14.40
N ASP A 96 -13.83 1.29 -13.25
CA ASP A 96 -14.72 0.56 -12.35
C ASP A 96 -14.29 0.79 -10.89
N PRO A 97 -14.74 1.90 -10.28
CA PRO A 97 -14.38 2.25 -8.91
C PRO A 97 -14.92 1.26 -7.86
N THR A 98 -15.84 0.38 -8.23
CA THR A 98 -16.47 -0.60 -7.34
C THR A 98 -15.77 -1.95 -7.36
N SER A 99 -14.92 -2.20 -8.36
CA SER A 99 -14.13 -3.42 -8.44
C SER A 99 -13.14 -3.50 -7.29
N LYS A 100 -13.14 -4.66 -6.65
CA LYS A 100 -12.21 -5.03 -5.58
C LYS A 100 -10.96 -5.74 -6.13
N CYS A 101 -10.94 -6.04 -7.43
CA CYS A 101 -9.95 -6.92 -8.04
C CYS A 101 -9.14 -6.18 -9.09
N HIS A 102 -7.82 -6.30 -9.01
CA HIS A 102 -6.87 -5.72 -9.95
C HIS A 102 -6.27 -6.80 -10.83
N LEU A 103 -6.25 -6.54 -12.13
CA LEU A 103 -5.59 -7.40 -13.12
C LEU A 103 -4.16 -6.94 -13.34
N ARG A 104 -3.22 -7.89 -13.30
CA ARG A 104 -1.81 -7.66 -13.53
C ARG A 104 -1.25 -8.69 -14.49
N ASN A 105 -0.68 -8.19 -15.58
CA ASN A 105 0.09 -9.03 -16.48
C ASN A 105 1.36 -9.48 -15.78
N VAL A 106 1.58 -10.80 -15.66
CA VAL A 106 2.75 -11.35 -14.97
C VAL A 106 4.04 -10.94 -15.66
N TYR A 107 4.05 -10.77 -16.99
CA TYR A 107 5.24 -10.30 -17.71
C TYR A 107 5.67 -8.89 -17.28
N SER A 108 4.78 -8.08 -16.69
CA SER A 108 5.15 -6.75 -16.16
C SER A 108 6.06 -6.81 -14.94
N TYR A 109 6.26 -7.99 -14.35
CA TYR A 109 7.17 -8.20 -13.22
C TYR A 109 8.61 -8.49 -13.66
N ILE A 110 8.84 -8.78 -14.96
CA ILE A 110 10.18 -8.94 -15.51
C ILE A 110 10.93 -7.62 -15.35
N ASN A 111 12.13 -7.70 -14.79
CA ASN A 111 13.00 -6.57 -14.50
C ASN A 111 14.46 -6.94 -14.82
N LYS A 112 15.39 -5.99 -14.62
CA LYS A 112 16.82 -6.17 -14.93
C LYS A 112 17.50 -7.35 -14.22
N ASP A 113 16.94 -7.79 -13.09
CA ASP A 113 17.49 -8.89 -12.28
C ASP A 113 16.80 -10.23 -12.61
N SER A 114 15.87 -10.23 -13.57
CA SER A 114 15.21 -11.45 -14.05
C SER A 114 16.11 -12.24 -15.02
N PRO A 115 15.98 -13.58 -15.08
CA PRO A 115 16.69 -14.38 -16.09
C PRO A 115 16.38 -13.92 -17.52
N ILE A 116 17.32 -14.16 -18.44
CA ILE A 116 17.17 -13.80 -19.86
C ILE A 116 15.91 -14.47 -20.44
N GLU A 117 15.63 -15.70 -20.02
CA GLU A 117 14.50 -16.51 -20.47
C GLU A 117 13.21 -16.28 -19.66
N ALA A 118 13.14 -15.26 -18.78
CA ALA A 118 12.01 -15.06 -17.86
C ALA A 118 10.65 -15.05 -18.56
N ARG A 119 10.55 -14.48 -19.75
CA ARG A 119 9.30 -14.46 -20.53
C ARG A 119 8.86 -15.88 -20.92
N GLN A 120 9.79 -16.72 -21.36
CA GLN A 120 9.51 -18.10 -21.72
C GLN A 120 9.17 -18.93 -20.48
N LEU A 121 9.89 -18.74 -19.37
CA LEU A 121 9.59 -19.40 -18.11
C LEU A 121 8.19 -19.05 -17.57
N ILE A 122 7.78 -17.78 -17.65
CA ILE A 122 6.42 -17.36 -17.27
C ILE A 122 5.39 -18.03 -18.18
N LYS A 123 5.64 -18.05 -19.49
CA LYS A 123 4.77 -18.70 -20.45
C LYS A 123 4.60 -20.19 -20.14
N ASP A 124 5.69 -20.90 -19.87
CA ASP A 124 5.65 -22.36 -19.75
C ASP A 124 5.13 -22.83 -18.38
N TYR A 125 5.47 -22.11 -17.30
CA TYR A 125 5.26 -22.62 -15.94
C TYR A 125 4.22 -21.83 -15.13
N VAL A 126 3.98 -20.55 -15.43
CA VAL A 126 3.03 -19.72 -14.66
C VAL A 126 1.63 -19.87 -15.22
N VAL A 127 1.06 -21.06 -15.03
CA VAL A 127 -0.30 -21.41 -15.45
C VAL A 127 -1.14 -21.79 -14.24
N ALA A 128 -2.47 -21.62 -14.35
CA ALA A 128 -3.38 -22.04 -13.30
C ALA A 128 -3.20 -23.54 -13.00
N GLY A 129 -3.22 -23.90 -11.72
CA GLY A 129 -2.96 -25.26 -11.24
C GLY A 129 -1.48 -25.65 -11.18
N ASN A 130 -0.55 -24.86 -11.73
CA ASN A 130 0.89 -25.12 -11.66
C ASN A 130 1.66 -24.18 -10.72
N VAL A 131 0.96 -23.26 -10.07
CA VAL A 131 1.59 -22.31 -9.15
C VAL A 131 1.53 -22.85 -7.73
N SER A 132 2.69 -23.16 -7.16
CA SER A 132 2.76 -23.72 -5.82
C SER A 132 2.48 -22.65 -4.76
N GLN A 133 3.01 -21.44 -4.96
CA GLN A 133 2.89 -20.34 -4.00
C GLN A 133 2.85 -18.97 -4.68
N VAL A 134 2.07 -18.05 -4.11
CA VAL A 134 2.12 -16.62 -4.43
C VAL A 134 2.14 -15.83 -3.14
N LEU A 135 3.22 -15.11 -2.88
CA LEU A 135 3.29 -14.11 -1.82
C LEU A 135 2.97 -12.74 -2.40
N ILE A 136 1.99 -12.05 -1.82
CA ILE A 136 1.71 -10.65 -2.12
C ILE A 136 1.95 -9.81 -0.87
N GLN A 137 2.75 -8.78 -1.04
CA GLN A 137 3.05 -7.78 -0.02
C GLN A 137 2.60 -6.41 -0.55
N VAL A 138 1.85 -5.67 0.26
CA VAL A 138 1.35 -4.34 -0.09
C VAL A 138 1.95 -3.33 0.87
N TYR A 139 2.33 -2.17 0.33
CA TYR A 139 2.98 -1.06 1.02
C TYR A 139 2.26 0.24 0.70
N ASN A 140 2.33 1.21 1.60
CA ASN A 140 1.83 2.56 1.33
C ASN A 140 2.56 3.20 0.14
N GLU A 141 3.88 3.04 0.08
CA GLU A 141 4.75 3.54 -0.98
C GLU A 141 5.77 2.47 -1.38
N LYS A 142 6.54 2.71 -2.45
CA LYS A 142 7.64 1.81 -2.82
C LYS A 142 8.67 1.78 -1.68
N PRO A 143 8.95 0.63 -1.05
CA PRO A 143 9.88 0.55 0.06
C PRO A 143 11.33 0.78 -0.40
N GLU A 144 12.11 1.54 0.38
CA GLU A 144 13.52 1.85 0.11
C GLU A 144 14.48 1.00 0.95
N GLY A 145 13.98 0.21 1.90
CA GLY A 145 14.78 -0.67 2.73
C GLY A 145 13.95 -1.67 3.53
N LYS A 146 13.85 -1.43 4.84
CA LYS A 146 13.29 -2.36 5.84
C LYS A 146 11.84 -2.07 6.21
N GLU A 147 11.13 -1.30 5.40
CA GLU A 147 9.71 -1.03 5.62
C GLU A 147 8.93 -2.34 5.59
N LEU A 148 8.02 -2.49 6.54
CA LEU A 148 7.15 -3.65 6.62
C LEU A 148 5.93 -3.44 5.73
N PRO A 149 5.41 -4.52 5.10
CA PRO A 149 4.16 -4.43 4.35
C PRO A 149 3.00 -4.09 5.30
N ILE A 150 2.09 -3.24 4.83
CA ILE A 150 0.83 -2.92 5.53
C ILE A 150 -0.17 -4.08 5.44
N ALA A 151 0.00 -4.95 4.43
CA ALA A 151 -0.76 -6.17 4.26
C ALA A 151 0.11 -7.20 3.53
N GLU A 152 0.08 -8.44 4.00
CA GLU A 152 0.80 -9.55 3.40
C GLU A 152 -0.09 -10.79 3.41
N LYS A 153 -0.04 -11.57 2.33
CA LYS A 153 -0.69 -12.87 2.28
C LYS A 153 0.05 -13.83 1.38
N LEU A 154 0.24 -15.05 1.87
CA LEU A 154 0.76 -16.19 1.11
C LEU A 154 -0.42 -17.07 0.67
N PHE A 155 -0.56 -17.20 -0.64
CA PHE A 155 -1.50 -18.12 -1.28
C PHE A 155 -0.74 -19.36 -1.74
N ARG A 156 -1.39 -20.52 -1.69
CA ARG A 156 -0.76 -21.82 -2.01
C ARG A 156 -1.67 -22.62 -2.94
N ASN A 157 -1.06 -23.44 -3.78
CA ASN A 157 -1.74 -24.38 -4.69
C ASN A 157 -2.78 -23.69 -5.60
N LEU A 158 -2.29 -22.81 -6.46
CA LEU A 158 -3.07 -21.98 -7.40
C LEU A 158 -2.94 -22.45 -8.85
#